data_AF-A0A401YK53-F1
#
_entry.id   AF-A0A401YK53-F1
#
_cell.length_a   1.000
_cell.length_b   1.000
_cell.length_c   1.000
_cell.angle_alpha   90.00
_cell.angle_beta   90.00
_cell.angle_gamma   90.00
#
_symmetry.space_group_name_H-M   'P 1'
#
loop_
_entity.id
_entity.type
_entity.pdbx_description
1 polymer ?
#
loop_
_entity_poly.entity_id
_entity_poly.type
_entity_poly.pdbx_seq_one_letter_code
_entity_poly.pdbx_strand_id
1 'polypeptide(L)'
;MIVLLGVLLVIVGFATRRNPLLVVGVSGVATGLLGDLSPREVLAAFGNGFASSRGVTIFAITLPVIGLLERNGLQEQARTLIARFGKLTTGRFLVLYLGLRQITAAVGLVSLGGPAQTVRPLVVPMAEGAAERSHGPLPEKTREKIRSHSAGADNVGLFFGEDCFLAVGSILLITGFVNTTYHQHIEPLHVALWAIPTAVFAFLIHGARLLRLDRTLARDLTAAPAGAGAVPAMASAVDSAAEGKLK
;
A
#
# COMPACT_ATOMS: atom_id res chain seq x y z
N MET A 1 0.12 -39.37 12.74
CA MET A 1 1.21 -38.83 11.89
C MET A 1 0.76 -38.49 10.47
N ILE A 2 -0.32 -39.09 9.95
CA ILE A 2 -0.88 -38.79 8.61
C ILE A 2 -1.41 -37.35 8.50
N VAL A 3 -1.94 -36.78 9.58
CA VAL A 3 -2.42 -35.38 9.65
C VAL A 3 -1.35 -34.34 9.25
N LEU A 4 -0.06 -34.67 9.42
CA LEU A 4 1.05 -33.78 9.00
C LEU A 4 1.16 -33.63 7.48
N LEU A 5 0.52 -34.50 6.68
CA LEU A 5 0.39 -34.30 5.23
C LEU A 5 -0.34 -33.00 4.89
N GLY A 6 -1.25 -32.54 5.76
CA GLY A 6 -1.87 -31.22 5.62
C GLY A 6 -0.84 -30.09 5.63
N VAL A 7 0.11 -30.14 6.57
CA VAL A 7 1.22 -29.16 6.67
C VAL A 7 2.12 -29.25 5.43
N LEU A 8 2.44 -30.46 4.98
CA LEU A 8 3.21 -30.66 3.74
C LEU A 8 2.50 -30.02 2.53
N LEU A 9 1.17 -30.13 2.46
CA LEU A 9 0.35 -29.54 1.40
C LEU A 9 0.41 -28.01 1.42
N VAL A 10 0.46 -27.38 2.61
CA VAL A 10 0.73 -25.93 2.75
C VAL A 10 2.11 -25.58 2.24
N ILE A 11 3.15 -26.31 2.66
CA ILE A 11 4.54 -26.06 2.27
C ILE A 11 4.69 -26.13 0.75
N VAL A 12 4.18 -27.18 0.11
CA VAL A 12 4.22 -27.35 -1.34
C VAL A 12 3.38 -26.29 -2.06
N GLY A 13 2.20 -25.94 -1.51
CA GLY A 13 1.34 -24.90 -2.07
C GLY A 13 2.00 -23.52 -2.10
N PHE A 14 2.69 -23.14 -1.03
CA PHE A 14 3.45 -21.89 -0.98
C PHE A 14 4.74 -21.95 -1.81
N ALA A 15 5.45 -23.07 -1.82
CA ALA A 15 6.63 -23.26 -2.67
C ALA A 15 6.30 -23.08 -4.16
N THR A 16 5.09 -23.50 -4.58
CA THR A 16 4.59 -23.33 -5.95
C THR A 16 3.94 -21.97 -6.21
N ARG A 17 3.97 -21.03 -5.25
CA ARG A 17 3.41 -19.67 -5.34
C ARG A 17 1.93 -19.62 -5.75
N ARG A 18 1.14 -20.63 -5.37
CA ARG A 18 -0.31 -20.66 -5.61
C ARG A 18 -1.03 -19.67 -4.69
N ASN A 19 -2.28 -19.35 -5.02
CA ASN A 19 -3.11 -18.45 -4.22
C ASN A 19 -3.18 -18.94 -2.76
N PRO A 20 -2.75 -18.11 -1.78
CA PRO A 20 -2.72 -18.49 -0.36
C PRO A 20 -4.06 -18.98 0.18
N LEU A 21 -5.17 -18.37 -0.24
CA LEU A 21 -6.51 -18.74 0.23
C LEU A 21 -6.86 -20.17 -0.21
N LEU A 22 -6.54 -20.53 -1.46
CA LEU A 22 -6.77 -21.88 -1.98
C LEU A 22 -5.87 -22.90 -1.30
N VAL A 23 -4.59 -22.57 -1.11
CA VAL A 23 -3.62 -23.45 -0.46
C VAL A 23 -4.05 -23.78 0.97
N VAL A 24 -4.38 -22.75 1.76
CA VAL A 24 -4.82 -22.91 3.15
C VAL A 24 -6.18 -23.60 3.22
N GLY A 25 -7.12 -23.26 2.34
CA GLY A 25 -8.44 -23.88 2.31
C GLY A 25 -8.39 -25.38 2.00
N VAL A 26 -7.69 -25.77 0.92
CA VAL A 26 -7.53 -27.19 0.54
C VAL A 26 -6.77 -27.97 1.60
N SER A 27 -5.70 -27.39 2.16
CA SER A 27 -4.96 -28.03 3.25
C SER A 27 -5.82 -28.20 4.50
N GLY A 28 -6.62 -27.21 4.89
CA GLY A 28 -7.54 -27.31 6.03
C GLY A 28 -8.56 -28.44 5.85
N VAL A 29 -9.15 -28.54 4.65
CA VAL A 29 -10.07 -29.64 4.31
C VAL A 29 -9.36 -30.99 4.37
N ALA A 30 -8.19 -31.11 3.72
CA ALA A 30 -7.42 -32.35 3.74
C ALA A 30 -7.00 -32.76 5.16
N THR A 31 -6.57 -31.81 5.98
CA THR A 31 -6.19 -32.04 7.38
C THR A 31 -7.37 -32.54 8.20
N GLY A 32 -8.54 -31.92 8.03
CA GLY A 32 -9.76 -32.35 8.73
C GLY A 32 -10.16 -33.78 8.36
N LEU A 33 -10.16 -34.12 7.07
CA LEU A 33 -10.48 -35.46 6.59
C LEU A 33 -9.46 -36.51 7.05
N LEU A 34 -8.17 -36.17 7.07
CA LEU A 34 -7.11 -37.05 7.56
C LEU A 34 -7.09 -37.19 9.10
N GLY A 35 -7.80 -36.30 9.80
CA GLY A 35 -8.02 -36.33 11.25
C GLY A 35 -9.35 -36.98 11.65
N ASP A 36 -9.92 -37.81 10.78
CA ASP A 36 -11.18 -38.54 10.97
C ASP A 36 -12.44 -37.65 11.12
N LEU A 37 -12.38 -36.37 10.74
CA LEU A 37 -13.59 -35.56 10.62
C LEU A 37 -14.35 -35.94 9.35
N SER A 38 -15.66 -36.17 9.48
CA SER A 38 -16.55 -36.32 8.33
C SER A 38 -16.62 -35.03 7.50
N PRO A 39 -16.97 -35.07 6.21
CA PRO A 39 -17.13 -33.87 5.39
C PRO A 39 -18.09 -32.83 5.99
N ARG A 40 -19.14 -33.29 6.69
CA ARG A 40 -20.08 -32.42 7.40
C ARG A 40 -19.43 -31.73 8.59
N GLU A 41 -18.60 -32.43 9.35
CA GLU A 41 -17.87 -31.87 10.49
C GLU A 41 -16.79 -30.90 10.05
N VAL A 42 -16.09 -31.16 8.95
CA VAL A 42 -15.15 -30.21 8.34
C VAL A 42 -15.90 -28.92 7.96
N LEU A 43 -17.04 -29.03 7.26
CA LEU A 43 -17.85 -27.86 6.90
C LEU A 43 -18.37 -27.11 8.14
N ALA A 44 -18.82 -27.85 9.16
CA ALA A 44 -19.26 -27.26 10.43
C ALA A 44 -18.12 -26.57 11.17
N ALA A 45 -16.89 -27.10 11.13
CA ALA A 45 -15.72 -26.49 11.75
C ALA A 45 -15.35 -25.16 11.08
N PHE A 46 -15.34 -25.11 9.75
CA PHE A 46 -15.17 -23.85 9.02
C PHE A 46 -16.30 -22.86 9.36
N GLY A 47 -17.56 -23.30 9.26
CA GLY A 47 -18.73 -22.46 9.55
C GLY A 47 -18.70 -21.89 10.96
N ASN A 48 -18.43 -22.72 11.97
CA ASN A 48 -18.30 -22.30 13.35
C ASN A 48 -17.12 -21.35 13.54
N GLY A 49 -15.95 -21.62 12.95
CA GLY A 49 -14.78 -20.74 13.05
C GLY A 49 -15.02 -19.34 12.48
N PHE A 50 -15.76 -19.23 11.37
CA PHE A 50 -16.18 -17.95 10.82
C PHE A 50 -17.28 -17.28 11.67
N ALA A 51 -18.29 -18.04 12.11
CA ALA A 51 -19.41 -17.51 12.89
C ALA A 51 -19.02 -17.05 14.30
N SER A 52 -18.08 -17.73 14.94
CA SER A 52 -17.57 -17.37 16.27
C SER A 52 -16.66 -16.15 16.23
N SER A 53 -16.07 -15.84 15.07
CA SER A 53 -15.12 -14.76 14.88
C SER A 53 -15.82 -13.48 14.41
N ARG A 54 -16.55 -12.82 15.31
CA ARG A 54 -17.29 -11.55 15.01
C ARG A 54 -16.43 -10.52 14.26
N GLY A 55 -15.14 -10.42 14.61
CA GLY A 55 -14.18 -9.52 13.95
C GLY A 55 -14.00 -9.81 12.45
N VAL A 56 -14.04 -11.07 12.03
CA VAL A 56 -13.93 -11.47 10.61
C VAL A 56 -15.17 -11.06 9.82
N THR A 57 -16.35 -11.10 10.45
CA THR A 57 -17.61 -10.71 9.79
C THR A 57 -17.80 -9.20 9.67
N ILE A 58 -17.25 -8.40 10.61
CA ILE A 58 -17.37 -6.92 10.56
C ILE A 58 -16.74 -6.33 9.29
N PHE A 59 -15.67 -6.93 8.77
CA PHE A 59 -15.09 -6.52 7.49
C PHE A 59 -16.10 -6.56 6.33
N ALA A 60 -17.00 -7.56 6.32
CA ALA A 60 -18.04 -7.70 5.30
C ALA A 60 -19.04 -6.54 5.27
N ILE A 61 -19.25 -5.85 6.40
CA ILE A 61 -20.08 -4.64 6.49
C ILE A 61 -19.31 -3.41 5.99
N THR A 62 -17.99 -3.38 6.21
CA THR A 62 -17.16 -2.23 5.86
C THR A 62 -16.91 -2.13 4.35
N LEU A 63 -16.83 -3.27 3.66
CA LEU A 63 -16.65 -3.34 2.21
C LEU A 63 -17.75 -2.60 1.41
N PRO A 64 -19.06 -2.82 1.63
CA PRO A 64 -20.13 -2.05 0.98
C PRO A 64 -20.04 -0.54 1.23
N VAL A 65 -19.62 -0.12 2.42
CA VAL A 65 -19.45 1.29 2.76
C VAL A 65 -18.33 1.90 1.92
N ILE A 66 -17.17 1.25 1.86
CA ILE A 66 -16.04 1.69 1.02
C ILE A 66 -16.45 1.71 -0.46
N GLY A 67 -17.10 0.65 -0.94
CA GLY A 67 -17.57 0.57 -2.33
C GLY A 67 -18.60 1.65 -2.68
N LEU A 68 -19.46 2.03 -1.74
CA LEU A 68 -20.40 3.15 -1.95
C LEU A 68 -19.65 4.48 -2.03
N LEU A 69 -18.65 4.71 -1.18
CA LEU A 69 -17.83 5.93 -1.23
C LEU A 69 -17.06 6.02 -2.56
N GLU A 70 -16.43 4.93 -2.99
CA GLU A 70 -15.72 4.85 -4.27
C GLU A 70 -16.65 5.12 -5.45
N ARG A 71 -17.84 4.50 -5.47
CA ARG A 71 -18.85 4.72 -6.51
C ARG A 71 -19.30 6.18 -6.60
N ASN A 72 -19.30 6.91 -5.48
CA ASN A 72 -19.66 8.33 -5.44
C ASN A 72 -18.47 9.28 -5.72
N GLY A 73 -17.37 8.76 -6.26
CA GLY A 73 -16.26 9.57 -6.76
C GLY A 73 -15.26 10.00 -5.68
N LEU A 74 -15.12 9.22 -4.60
CA LEU A 74 -14.16 9.52 -3.53
C LEU A 74 -12.72 9.65 -4.05
N GLN A 75 -12.34 8.84 -5.04
CA GLN A 75 -11.00 8.87 -5.62
C GLN A 75 -10.76 10.16 -6.42
N GLU A 76 -11.72 10.58 -7.22
CA GLU A 76 -11.70 11.84 -7.97
C GLU A 76 -11.58 13.02 -7.01
N GLN A 77 -12.40 13.02 -5.94
CA GLN A 77 -12.37 14.10 -4.95
C GLN A 77 -11.06 14.13 -4.17
N ALA A 78 -10.48 12.97 -3.84
CA ALA A 78 -9.17 12.89 -3.21
C ALA A 78 -8.08 13.48 -4.13
N ARG A 79 -8.12 13.18 -5.43
CA ARG A 79 -7.19 13.78 -6.42
C ARG A 79 -7.38 15.29 -6.53
N THR A 80 -8.61 15.78 -6.59
CA THR A 80 -8.90 17.23 -6.61
C THR A 80 -8.41 17.92 -5.35
N LEU A 81 -8.56 17.30 -4.18
CA LEU A 81 -8.05 17.83 -2.92
C LEU A 81 -6.52 17.91 -2.94
N ILE A 82 -5.84 16.83 -3.34
CA ILE A 82 -4.37 16.78 -3.45
C ILE A 82 -3.86 17.87 -4.40
N ALA A 83 -4.52 18.05 -5.55
CA ALA A 83 -4.15 19.05 -6.55
C ALA A 83 -4.14 20.50 -6.02
N ARG A 84 -4.98 20.83 -5.02
CA ARG A 84 -5.03 22.16 -4.41
C ARG A 84 -3.75 22.54 -3.68
N PHE A 85 -2.91 21.58 -3.33
CA PHE A 85 -1.67 21.80 -2.59
C PHE A 85 -0.46 22.13 -3.49
N GLY A 86 -0.65 22.34 -4.80
CA GLY A 86 0.42 22.60 -5.78
C GLY A 86 1.23 23.90 -5.59
N LYS A 87 0.98 24.68 -4.53
CA LYS A 87 1.81 25.84 -4.14
C LYS A 87 2.86 25.55 -3.07
N LEU A 88 2.86 24.33 -2.51
CA LEU A 88 3.84 23.92 -1.50
C LEU A 88 5.19 23.56 -2.14
N THR A 89 6.26 23.64 -1.34
CA THR A 89 7.55 23.05 -1.71
C THR A 89 7.43 21.53 -1.80
N THR A 90 8.34 20.87 -2.53
CA THR A 90 8.34 19.42 -2.72
C THR A 90 8.24 18.65 -1.39
N GLY A 91 9.08 18.97 -0.42
CA GLY A 91 9.09 18.33 0.90
C GLY A 91 7.78 18.54 1.65
N ARG A 92 7.27 19.78 1.72
CA ARG A 92 6.00 20.09 2.41
C ARG A 92 4.81 19.42 1.75
N PHE A 93 4.77 19.39 0.42
CA PHE A 93 3.75 18.67 -0.34
C PHE A 93 3.77 17.17 0.01
N LEU A 94 4.94 16.53 0.00
CA LEU A 94 5.06 15.11 0.30
C LEU A 94 4.70 14.77 1.75
N VAL A 95 4.98 15.64 2.72
CA VAL A 95 4.53 15.47 4.12
C VAL A 95 3.02 15.49 4.22
N LEU A 96 2.38 16.44 3.54
CA LEU A 96 0.93 16.54 3.55
C LEU A 96 0.28 15.35 2.83
N TYR A 97 0.87 14.91 1.72
CA TYR A 97 0.46 13.68 1.03
C TYR A 97 0.61 12.45 1.93
N LEU A 98 1.75 12.28 2.62
CA LEU A 98 1.97 11.21 3.59
C LEU A 98 0.87 11.19 4.65
N GLY A 99 0.54 12.35 5.23
CA GLY A 99 -0.50 12.46 6.27
C GLY A 99 -1.88 12.11 5.74
N LEU A 100 -2.25 12.63 4.57
CA LEU A 100 -3.50 12.28 3.90
C LEU A 100 -3.59 10.78 3.63
N ARG A 101 -2.50 10.20 3.10
CA ARG A 101 -2.41 8.77 2.80
C ARG A 101 -2.57 7.91 4.05
N GLN A 102 -1.93 8.31 5.14
CA GLN A 102 -1.97 7.59 6.40
C GLN A 102 -3.34 7.68 7.08
N ILE A 103 -3.96 8.86 7.11
CA ILE A 103 -5.31 9.06 7.67
C ILE A 103 -6.35 8.27 6.88
N THR A 104 -6.30 8.33 5.54
CA THR A 104 -7.22 7.59 4.68
C THR A 104 -7.04 6.08 4.82
N ALA A 105 -5.81 5.59 4.89
CA ALA A 105 -5.54 4.17 5.16
C ALA A 105 -6.05 3.73 6.55
N ALA A 106 -5.90 4.56 7.59
CA ALA A 106 -6.39 4.28 8.94
C ALA A 106 -7.92 4.11 9.05
N VAL A 107 -8.68 4.68 8.13
CA VAL A 107 -10.14 4.47 8.03
C VAL A 107 -10.53 3.44 6.97
N GLY A 108 -9.57 2.67 6.44
CA GLY A 108 -9.80 1.58 5.49
C GLY A 108 -9.83 1.99 4.01
N LEU A 109 -9.55 3.26 3.68
CA LEU A 109 -9.55 3.77 2.30
C LEU A 109 -8.20 3.55 1.60
N VAL A 110 -7.74 2.29 1.61
CA VAL A 110 -6.42 1.89 1.08
C VAL A 110 -6.29 2.03 -0.44
N SER A 111 -7.40 2.07 -1.17
CA SER A 111 -7.47 2.23 -2.64
C SER A 111 -7.22 3.67 -3.14
N LEU A 112 -7.24 4.68 -2.26
CA LEU A 112 -7.11 6.08 -2.69
C LEU A 112 -5.70 6.49 -3.14
N GLY A 113 -4.66 6.00 -2.46
CA GLY A 113 -3.25 6.23 -2.84
C GLY A 113 -2.75 5.13 -3.76
N GLY A 114 -1.44 4.90 -3.86
CA GLY A 114 -0.90 3.77 -4.62
C GLY A 114 -0.03 4.19 -5.80
N PRO A 115 1.03 3.42 -6.14
CA PRO A 115 2.01 3.79 -7.16
C PRO A 115 1.40 4.10 -8.53
N ALA A 116 0.49 3.24 -9.01
CA ALA A 116 -0.08 3.38 -10.35
C ALA A 116 -1.20 4.42 -10.43
N GLN A 117 -2.06 4.49 -9.40
CA GLN A 117 -3.29 5.27 -9.45
C GLN A 117 -3.16 6.70 -8.95
N THR A 118 -2.17 6.99 -8.10
CA THR A 118 -2.02 8.32 -7.49
C THR A 118 -0.59 8.83 -7.57
N VAL A 119 0.42 8.01 -7.26
CA VAL A 119 1.81 8.50 -7.20
C VAL A 119 2.32 8.93 -8.57
N ARG A 120 2.30 8.02 -9.56
CA ARG A 120 2.82 8.30 -10.91
C ARG A 120 2.06 9.42 -11.64
N PRO A 121 0.71 9.38 -11.76
CA PRO A 121 0.00 10.39 -12.55
C PRO A 121 -0.20 11.73 -11.85
N LEU A 122 -0.06 11.83 -10.52
CA LEU A 122 -0.38 13.05 -9.77
C LEU A 122 0.74 13.50 -8.82
N VAL A 123 1.16 12.66 -7.87
CA VAL A 123 2.10 13.08 -6.81
C VAL A 123 3.47 13.43 -7.39
N VAL A 124 4.02 12.58 -8.27
CA VAL A 124 5.31 12.80 -8.94
C VAL A 124 5.32 14.09 -9.75
N PRO A 125 4.42 14.33 -10.72
CA PRO A 125 4.47 15.56 -11.52
C PRO A 125 4.26 16.82 -10.66
N MET A 126 3.46 16.76 -9.60
CA MET A 126 3.32 17.88 -8.66
C MET A 126 4.58 18.14 -7.84
N ALA A 127 5.23 17.08 -7.35
CA ALA A 127 6.44 17.15 -6.56
C ALA A 127 7.65 17.65 -7.38
N GLU A 128 7.78 17.18 -8.63
CA GLU A 128 8.78 17.66 -9.60
C GLU A 128 8.50 19.12 -9.97
N GLY A 129 7.26 19.48 -10.31
CA GLY A 129 6.89 20.85 -10.66
C GLY A 129 7.08 21.86 -9.51
N ALA A 130 6.92 21.42 -8.26
CA ALA A 130 7.23 22.24 -7.08
C ALA A 130 8.74 22.52 -6.93
N ALA A 131 9.59 21.52 -7.22
CA ALA A 131 11.03 21.68 -7.21
C ALA A 131 11.52 22.54 -8.39
N GLU A 132 10.97 22.34 -9.59
CA GLU A 132 11.29 23.14 -10.78
C GLU A 132 10.96 24.61 -10.60
N ARG A 133 9.82 24.93 -9.97
CA ARG A 133 9.45 26.32 -9.66
C ARG A 133 10.44 27.00 -8.72
N SER A 134 11.04 26.24 -7.81
CA SER A 134 11.93 26.77 -6.77
C SER A 134 13.40 26.82 -7.23
N HIS A 135 13.79 25.96 -8.17
CA HIS A 135 15.20 25.75 -8.52
C HIS A 135 15.51 25.76 -10.03
N GLY A 136 14.50 25.92 -10.89
CA GLY A 136 14.64 25.80 -12.34
C GLY A 136 14.71 24.34 -12.83
N PRO A 137 15.17 24.10 -14.06
CA PRO A 137 15.23 22.76 -14.65
C PRO A 137 16.01 21.76 -13.78
N LEU A 138 15.41 20.59 -13.53
CA LEU A 138 15.98 19.59 -12.64
C LEU A 138 16.82 18.55 -13.42
N PRO A 139 18.04 18.22 -12.97
CA PRO A 139 18.79 17.06 -13.46
C PRO A 139 18.05 15.74 -13.20
N GLU A 140 18.28 14.73 -14.04
CA GLU A 140 17.59 13.44 -13.96
C GLU A 140 17.76 12.76 -12.59
N LYS A 141 18.97 12.82 -12.02
CA LYS A 141 19.25 12.29 -10.68
C LYS A 141 18.36 12.91 -9.59
N THR A 142 18.02 14.19 -9.74
CA THR A 142 17.15 14.91 -8.82
C THR A 142 15.69 14.49 -9.01
N ARG A 143 15.23 14.30 -10.26
CA ARG A 143 13.89 13.75 -10.55
C ARG A 143 13.71 12.37 -9.96
N GLU A 144 14.67 11.47 -10.16
CA GLU A 144 14.65 10.12 -9.58
C GLU A 144 14.63 10.14 -8.03
N LYS A 145 15.36 11.09 -7.41
CA LYS A 145 15.27 11.32 -5.96
C LYS A 145 13.85 11.75 -5.56
N ILE A 146 13.21 12.67 -6.27
CA ILE A 146 11.83 13.10 -5.98
C ILE A 146 10.83 11.94 -6.17
N ARG A 147 10.98 11.13 -7.23
CA ARG A 147 10.14 9.95 -7.51
C ARG A 147 10.23 8.91 -6.40
N SER A 148 11.45 8.59 -5.97
CA SER A 148 11.68 7.63 -4.88
C SER A 148 11.10 8.12 -3.55
N HIS A 149 11.25 9.42 -3.22
CA HIS A 149 10.62 10.00 -2.03
C HIS A 149 9.08 10.05 -2.14
N SER A 150 8.53 10.26 -3.33
CA SER A 150 7.08 10.25 -3.58
C SER A 150 6.49 8.86 -3.37
N ALA A 151 7.13 7.82 -3.92
CA ALA A 151 6.76 6.43 -3.69
C ALA A 151 6.94 6.01 -2.23
N GLY A 152 8.00 6.50 -1.57
CA GLY A 152 8.24 6.28 -0.14
C GLY A 152 7.13 6.87 0.73
N ALA A 153 6.71 8.11 0.47
CA ALA A 153 5.63 8.76 1.20
C ALA A 153 4.30 7.99 1.08
N ASP A 154 4.00 7.45 -0.11
CA ASP A 154 2.82 6.62 -0.34
C ASP A 154 2.86 5.31 0.45
N ASN A 155 3.98 4.58 0.35
CA ASN A 155 4.14 3.27 0.97
C ASN A 155 4.17 3.36 2.50
N VAL A 156 4.92 4.30 3.06
CA VAL A 156 4.99 4.50 4.51
C VAL A 156 3.63 4.93 5.05
N GLY A 157 2.94 5.85 4.36
CA GLY A 157 1.61 6.28 4.74
C GLY A 157 0.59 5.14 4.71
N LEU A 158 0.61 4.32 3.66
CA LEU A 158 -0.28 3.15 3.56
C LEU A 158 0.02 2.14 4.68
N PHE A 159 1.28 1.71 4.81
CA PHE A 159 1.66 0.61 5.70
C PHE A 159 1.26 0.90 7.15
N PHE A 160 1.71 2.04 7.69
CA PHE A 160 1.42 2.38 9.08
C PHE A 160 0.00 2.91 9.30
N GLY A 161 -0.63 3.45 8.24
CA GLY A 161 -2.02 3.88 8.31
C GLY A 161 -2.95 2.68 8.37
N GLU A 162 -2.78 1.70 7.49
CA GLU A 162 -3.59 0.48 7.41
C GLU A 162 -3.59 -0.26 8.76
N ASP A 163 -2.46 -0.36 9.45
CA ASP A 163 -2.38 -1.00 10.78
C ASP A 163 -3.30 -0.38 11.86
N CYS A 164 -3.79 0.85 11.67
CA CYS A 164 -4.77 1.49 12.57
C CYS A 164 -6.22 1.10 12.27
N PHE A 165 -6.46 0.31 11.21
CA PHE A 165 -7.78 -0.12 10.78
C PHE A 165 -8.10 -1.52 11.31
N LEU A 166 -9.27 -1.70 11.94
CA LEU A 166 -9.60 -2.96 12.62
C LEU A 166 -9.70 -4.18 11.68
N ALA A 167 -9.99 -3.95 10.40
CA ALA A 167 -10.30 -5.01 9.45
C ALA A 167 -9.11 -5.39 8.56
N VAL A 168 -7.89 -5.19 9.07
CA VAL A 168 -6.66 -5.69 8.43
C VAL A 168 -6.47 -7.16 8.76
N GLY A 169 -6.09 -7.95 7.75
CA GLY A 169 -5.94 -9.39 7.86
C GLY A 169 -4.95 -9.83 8.96
N SER A 170 -3.88 -9.08 9.17
CA SER A 170 -2.89 -9.34 10.23
C SER A 170 -3.51 -9.25 11.63
N ILE A 171 -4.31 -8.21 11.91
CA ILE A 171 -4.99 -8.02 13.20
C ILE A 171 -6.00 -9.15 13.45
N LEU A 172 -6.77 -9.51 12.44
CA LEU A 172 -7.74 -10.60 12.53
C LEU A 172 -7.05 -11.96 12.77
N LEU A 173 -5.89 -12.18 12.15
CA LEU A 173 -5.08 -13.38 12.37
C LEU A 173 -4.52 -13.42 13.80
N ILE A 174 -3.93 -12.32 14.28
CA ILE A 174 -3.35 -12.22 15.63
C ILE A 174 -4.44 -12.46 16.68
N THR A 175 -5.54 -11.71 16.59
CA THR A 175 -6.64 -11.83 17.55
C THR A 175 -7.33 -13.19 17.48
N GLY A 176 -7.55 -13.73 16.27
CA GLY A 176 -8.10 -15.07 16.09
C GLY A 176 -7.23 -16.16 16.72
N PHE A 177 -5.91 -16.11 16.49
CA PHE A 177 -4.97 -17.03 17.10
C PHE A 177 -4.91 -16.88 18.61
N VAL A 178 -4.70 -15.66 19.12
CA VAL A 178 -4.52 -15.43 20.55
C VAL A 178 -5.77 -15.79 21.36
N ASN A 179 -6.95 -15.42 20.86
CA ASN A 179 -8.20 -15.74 21.54
C ASN A 179 -8.49 -17.24 21.55
N THR A 180 -8.17 -17.95 20.45
CA THR A 180 -8.40 -19.39 20.34
C THR A 180 -7.39 -20.21 21.15
N THR A 181 -6.10 -19.88 21.06
CA THR A 181 -5.00 -20.67 21.63
C THR A 181 -4.72 -20.33 23.09
N TYR A 182 -4.82 -19.06 23.47
CA TYR A 182 -4.51 -18.60 24.84
C TYR A 182 -5.76 -18.23 25.64
N HIS A 183 -6.96 -18.54 25.12
CA HIS A 183 -8.24 -18.29 25.78
C HIS A 183 -8.41 -16.84 26.24
N GLN A 184 -7.96 -15.91 25.41
CA GLN A 184 -8.10 -14.47 25.64
C GLN A 184 -9.33 -13.92 24.91
N HIS A 185 -9.69 -12.69 25.25
CA HIS A 185 -10.80 -11.96 24.62
C HIS A 185 -10.32 -10.59 24.12
N ILE A 186 -9.29 -10.59 23.27
CA ILE A 186 -8.77 -9.38 22.65
C ILE A 186 -9.68 -8.99 21.48
N GLU A 187 -10.27 -7.80 21.56
CA GLU A 187 -11.00 -7.25 20.42
C GLU A 187 -10.03 -6.66 19.38
N PRO A 188 -10.28 -6.86 18.07
CA PRO A 188 -9.46 -6.27 16.99
C PRO A 188 -9.26 -4.75 17.13
N LEU A 189 -10.27 -4.04 17.62
CA LEU A 189 -10.22 -2.60 17.84
C LEU A 189 -9.12 -2.21 18.84
N HIS A 190 -8.93 -2.98 19.92
CA HIS A 190 -7.89 -2.68 20.89
C HIS A 190 -6.48 -2.76 20.27
N VAL A 191 -6.24 -3.78 19.43
CA VAL A 191 -4.97 -3.94 18.73
C VAL A 191 -4.75 -2.78 17.74
N ALA A 192 -5.78 -2.41 16.98
CA ALA A 192 -5.73 -1.31 16.02
C ALA A 192 -5.46 0.04 16.71
N LEU A 193 -6.08 0.31 17.86
CA LEU A 193 -5.83 1.53 18.64
C LEU A 193 -4.37 1.62 19.14
N TRP A 194 -3.78 0.48 19.50
CA TRP A 194 -2.37 0.41 19.89
C TRP A 194 -1.38 0.57 18.72
N ALA A 195 -1.84 0.50 17.47
CA ALA A 195 -1.02 0.85 16.32
C ALA A 195 -0.87 2.37 16.12
N ILE A 196 -1.79 3.19 16.67
CA ILE A 196 -1.80 4.64 16.50
C ILE A 196 -0.48 5.30 16.94
N PRO A 197 0.10 5.00 18.12
CA PRO A 197 1.40 5.57 18.50
C PRO A 197 2.50 5.29 17.47
N THR A 198 2.58 4.06 16.96
CA THR A 198 3.55 3.66 15.93
C THR A 198 3.33 4.45 14.64
N ALA A 199 2.08 4.60 14.21
CA ALA A 199 1.72 5.40 13.04
C ALA A 199 2.10 6.88 13.22
N VAL A 200 1.87 7.45 14.39
CA VAL A 200 2.31 8.82 14.71
C VAL A 200 3.82 8.96 14.63
N PHE A 201 4.59 8.03 15.22
CA PHE A 201 6.05 8.07 15.13
C PHE A 201 6.55 7.90 13.68
N ALA A 202 5.95 7.01 12.90
CA ALA A 202 6.27 6.83 11.50
C ALA A 202 6.03 8.13 10.71
N PHE A 203 4.90 8.81 10.94
CA PHE A 203 4.59 10.10 10.34
C PHE A 203 5.62 11.17 10.73
N LEU A 204 5.95 11.29 12.01
CA LEU A 204 6.92 12.28 12.49
C LEU A 204 8.31 12.04 11.91
N ILE A 205 8.80 10.80 11.93
CA ILE A 205 10.13 10.45 11.45
C ILE A 205 10.21 10.61 9.92
N HIS A 206 9.25 10.05 9.18
CA HIS A 206 9.28 10.13 7.73
C HIS A 206 8.95 11.55 7.24
N GLY A 207 8.01 12.23 7.89
CA GLY A 207 7.69 13.63 7.65
C GLY A 207 8.91 14.53 7.87
N ALA A 208 9.67 14.34 8.96
CA ALA A 208 10.92 15.08 9.18
C ALA A 208 11.96 14.82 8.08
N ARG A 209 12.07 13.57 7.58
CA ARG A 209 12.95 13.23 6.44
C ARG A 209 12.51 13.96 5.16
N LEU A 210 11.20 14.03 4.90
CA LEU A 210 10.63 14.75 3.76
C LEU A 210 10.81 16.27 3.87
N LEU A 211 10.70 16.86 5.06
CA LEU A 211 11.04 18.29 5.25
C LEU A 211 12.53 18.58 5.03
N ARG A 212 13.41 17.64 5.38
CA ARG A 212 14.85 17.73 5.10
C ARG A 212 15.16 17.58 3.61
N LEU A 213 14.24 17.04 2.80
CA LEU A 213 14.41 16.91 1.35
C LEU A 213 14.60 18.29 0.71
N ASP A 214 13.79 19.29 1.07
CA ASP A 214 13.90 20.65 0.53
C ASP A 214 15.32 21.22 0.69
N ARG A 215 15.89 21.07 1.90
CA ARG A 215 17.27 21.50 2.19
C ARG A 215 18.33 20.70 1.46
N THR A 216 18.02 19.45 1.11
CA THR A 216 18.94 18.56 0.38
C THR A 216 18.91 18.88 -1.10
N LEU A 217 17.72 19.10 -1.68
CA LEU A 217 17.55 19.54 -3.06
C LEU A 217 18.25 20.88 -3.30
N ALA A 218 18.04 21.86 -2.41
CA ALA A 218 18.72 23.14 -2.50
C ALA A 218 20.25 23.00 -2.50
N ARG A 219 20.81 22.20 -1.58
CA ARG A 219 22.26 21.95 -1.51
C ARG A 219 22.80 21.26 -2.76
N ASP A 220 22.17 20.16 -3.18
CA ASP A 220 22.61 19.36 -4.33
C ASP A 220 22.60 20.18 -5.63
N LEU A 221 21.60 21.04 -5.80
CA LEU A 221 21.45 21.89 -6.99
C LEU A 221 22.39 23.11 -6.97
N THR A 222 22.76 23.64 -5.79
CA THR A 222 23.81 24.67 -5.68
C THR A 222 25.23 24.13 -5.86
N ALA A 223 25.46 22.86 -5.50
CA ALA A 223 26.78 22.23 -5.58
C ALA A 223 27.08 21.63 -6.97
N ALA A 224 26.06 21.47 -7.82
CA ALA A 224 26.25 21.02 -9.21
C ALA A 224 26.81 22.18 -10.05
N PRO A 225 28.02 22.07 -10.64
CA PRO A 225 28.50 23.07 -11.58
C PRO A 225 27.57 23.10 -12.79
N ALA A 226 27.21 24.31 -13.25
CA ALA A 226 26.48 24.52 -14.48
C ALA A 226 27.23 23.87 -15.66
N GLY A 227 26.83 22.67 -16.07
CA GLY A 227 27.42 21.99 -17.24
C GLY A 227 27.34 20.47 -17.30
N ALA A 228 27.13 19.75 -16.19
CA ALA A 228 27.16 18.29 -16.21
C ALA A 228 25.77 17.66 -16.42
N GLY A 229 25.13 17.91 -17.57
CA GLY A 229 23.82 17.29 -17.85
C GLY A 229 23.23 17.43 -19.25
N ALA A 230 23.90 18.07 -20.20
CA ALA A 230 23.47 18.01 -21.60
C ALA A 230 23.90 16.66 -22.19
N VAL A 231 23.06 15.63 -22.02
CA VAL A 231 23.14 14.44 -22.89
C VAL A 231 22.69 14.90 -24.29
N PRO A 232 23.49 14.73 -25.35
CA PRO A 232 23.08 15.15 -26.68
C PRO A 232 21.86 14.34 -27.09
N ALA A 233 20.84 15.05 -27.61
CA ALA A 233 19.65 14.45 -28.19
C ALA A 233 20.08 13.42 -29.24
N MET A 234 19.93 12.14 -28.92
CA MET A 234 20.17 11.07 -29.88
C MET A 234 19.01 11.11 -30.88
N ALA A 235 19.31 11.62 -32.07
CA ALA A 235 18.40 11.72 -33.20
C ALA A 235 17.71 10.38 -33.45
N SER A 236 16.38 10.37 -33.43
CA SER A 236 15.57 9.23 -33.87
C SER A 236 15.61 9.14 -35.40
N ALA A 237 16.67 8.55 -35.92
CA ALA A 237 16.76 8.14 -37.31
C ALA A 237 16.34 6.68 -37.46
N VAL A 238 15.06 6.34 -37.21
CA VAL A 238 14.40 5.14 -37.76
C VAL A 238 12.88 5.37 -37.72
N ASP A 239 12.29 5.96 -38.78
CA ASP A 239 11.02 5.43 -39.34
C ASP A 239 10.72 5.92 -40.78
N SER A 240 11.76 6.09 -41.61
CA SER A 240 11.62 6.30 -43.07
C SER A 240 11.55 4.95 -43.81
N ALA A 241 10.84 3.96 -43.24
CA ALA A 241 10.75 2.61 -43.82
C ALA A 241 9.30 2.12 -44.05
N ALA A 242 8.29 3.00 -43.90
CA ALA A 242 6.88 2.62 -44.02
C ALA A 242 6.12 3.18 -45.23
N GLU A 243 6.71 4.04 -46.09
CA GLU A 243 6.01 4.62 -47.26
C GLU A 243 6.34 3.96 -48.61
N GLY A 244 6.95 2.78 -48.60
CA GLY A 244 7.48 2.13 -49.80
C GLY A 244 6.68 0.96 -50.37
N LYS A 245 5.43 0.69 -49.97
CA LYS A 245 4.62 -0.40 -50.55
C LYS A 245 3.11 -0.12 -50.52
N LEU A 246 2.67 0.77 -51.39
CA LEU A 246 1.31 0.76 -51.94
C LEU A 246 1.36 1.30 -53.38
N LYS A 247 1.71 0.40 -54.30
CA LYS A 247 1.28 0.37 -55.69
C LYS A 247 0.96 -1.07 -56.03
#